data_AF-A0A8S0TFQ7-F1
#
_entry.id   AF-A0A8S0TFQ7-F1
#
_cell.length_a   1.000
_cell.length_b   1.000
_cell.length_c   1.000
_cell.angle_alpha   90.00
_cell.angle_beta   90.00
_cell.angle_gamma   90.00
#
_symmetry.space_group_name_H-M   'P 1'
#
loop_
_entity.id
_entity.type
_entity.pdbx_description
1 polymer ?
#
loop_
_entity_poly.entity_id
_entity_poly.type
_entity_poly.pdbx_seq_one_letter_code
_entity_poly.pdbx_strand_id
1 'polypeptide(L)' 'MEMARCGLPSKIDATYCYALGYATGALLESGKTGLISLVVNLAAPVEEWTVCGTVLTSLMDVESRYGKFKPVNRKAMV' A
#
# COMPACT_ATOMS: atom_id res chain seq x y z
N MET A 1 25.10 8.93 12.35
CA MET A 1 23.83 9.66 12.16
C MET A 1 23.25 9.19 10.84
N GLU A 2 22.53 8.08 10.83
CA GLU A 2 21.85 7.58 9.64
C GLU A 2 20.42 8.14 9.63
N MET A 3 20.07 8.94 8.63
CA MET A 3 18.68 9.37 8.42
C MET A 3 17.87 8.15 7.96
N ALA A 4 17.25 7.43 8.89
CA ALA A 4 16.48 6.21 8.59
C ALA A 4 15.37 6.41 7.53
N ARG A 5 14.83 7.63 7.39
CA ARG A 5 13.80 7.96 6.40
C ARG A 5 14.33 8.34 5.01
N CYS A 6 15.63 8.59 4.89
CA CYS A 6 16.30 9.03 3.65
C CYS A 6 17.55 8.19 3.35
N GLY A 7 17.65 6.98 3.92
CA GLY A 7 18.70 6.02 3.59
C GLY A 7 18.43 5.32 2.26
N LEU A 8 19.43 4.57 1.77
CA LEU A 8 19.22 3.69 0.62
C LEU A 8 18.25 2.56 1.01
N PRO A 9 17.29 2.20 0.12
CA PRO A 9 16.35 1.13 0.41
C PRO A 9 17.08 -0.21 0.48
N SER A 10 16.57 -1.11 1.32
CA SER A 10 16.98 -2.51 1.28
C SER A 10 16.55 -3.16 -0.04
N LYS A 11 17.11 -4.34 -0.37
CA LYS A 11 16.71 -5.09 -1.58
C LYS A 11 15.20 -5.38 -1.60
N ILE A 12 14.64 -5.80 -0.46
CA ILE A 12 13.20 -6.12 -0.38
C ILE A 12 12.35 -4.86 -0.55
N ASP A 13 12.73 -3.74 0.07
CA ASP A 13 11.99 -2.47 -0.06
C ASP A 13 12.02 -1.95 -1.51
N ALA A 14 13.17 -2.03 -2.16
CA ALA A 14 13.33 -1.61 -3.55
C ALA A 14 12.46 -2.43 -4.50
N THR A 15 12.50 -3.77 -4.37
CA THR A 15 11.69 -4.68 -5.20
C THR A 15 10.20 -4.52 -4.91
N TYR A 16 9.81 -4.42 -3.64
CA TYR A 16 8.41 -4.23 -3.23
C TYR A 16 7.83 -2.90 -3.75
N CYS A 17 8.54 -1.78 -3.58
CA CYS A 17 8.09 -0.49 -4.07
C CYS A 17 8.00 -0.46 -5.61
N TYR A 18 8.93 -1.12 -6.31
CA TYR A 18 8.87 -1.25 -7.76
C TYR A 18 7.63 -2.03 -8.20
N ALA A 19 7.35 -3.17 -7.55
CA ALA A 19 6.17 -3.99 -7.84
C ALA A 19 4.86 -3.23 -7.60
N LEU A 20 4.76 -2.46 -6.51
CA LEU A 20 3.60 -1.60 -6.23
C LEU A 20 3.37 -0.55 -7.33
N GLY A 21 4.44 0.11 -7.79
CA GLY A 21 4.37 1.07 -8.88
C GLY A 21 3.88 0.44 -10.18
N TYR A 22 4.43 -0.74 -10.53
CA TYR A 22 4.03 -1.49 -11.72
C TYR A 22 2.56 -1.94 -11.66
N ALA A 23 2.13 -2.47 -10.51
CA ALA A 23 0.74 -2.85 -10.25
C ALA A 23 -0.21 -1.66 -10.45
N THR A 24 0.18 -0.49 -9.94
CA THR A 24 -0.61 0.73 -10.06
C THR A 24 -0.73 1.17 -11.52
N GLY A 25 0.35 1.07 -12.30
CA GLY A 25 0.33 1.31 -13.75
C GLY A 25 -0.66 0.40 -14.48
N ALA A 26 -0.63 -0.91 -14.19
CA ALA A 26 -1.57 -1.87 -14.78
C ALA A 26 -3.03 -1.59 -14.38
N LEU A 27 -3.30 -1.24 -13.11
CA LEU A 27 -4.63 -0.85 -12.65
C LEU A 27 -5.13 0.41 -13.37
N LEU A 28 -4.27 1.40 -13.55
CA LEU A 28 -4.58 2.65 -14.26
C LEU A 28 -4.87 2.39 -15.74
N GLU A 29 -4.06 1.59 -16.42
CA GLU A 29 -4.24 1.19 -17.82
C GLU A 29 -5.59 0.47 -18.01
N SER A 30 -5.99 -0.37 -17.06
CA SER A 30 -7.30 -1.04 -17.06
C SER A 30 -8.49 -0.15 -16.68
N GLY A 31 -8.27 1.16 -16.50
CA GLY A 31 -9.31 2.15 -16.20
C GLY A 31 -9.92 2.04 -14.81
N LYS A 32 -9.24 1.39 -13.85
CA LYS A 32 -9.75 1.21 -12.49
C LYS A 32 -9.36 2.39 -11.59
N THR A 33 -10.26 2.76 -10.69
CA THR A 33 -10.07 3.87 -9.73
C THR A 33 -10.56 3.47 -8.34
N GLY A 34 -10.14 4.21 -7.31
CA GLY A 34 -10.50 3.93 -5.92
C GLY A 34 -9.85 2.67 -5.34
N LEU A 35 -8.82 2.15 -6.00
CA LEU A 35 -8.06 0.97 -5.58
C LEU A 35 -6.69 1.38 -5.00
N ILE A 36 -6.19 0.55 -4.09
CA ILE A 36 -4.82 0.58 -3.57
C ILE A 36 -4.09 -0.63 -4.15
N SER A 37 -2.91 -0.43 -4.74
CA SER A 37 -2.02 -1.52 -5.14
C SER A 37 -1.49 -2.29 -3.92
N LEU A 38 -1.48 -3.60 -4.03
CA LEU A 38 -1.13 -4.51 -2.95
C LEU A 38 -0.24 -5.64 -3.47
N VAL A 39 0.82 -5.94 -2.74
CA VAL A 39 1.60 -7.16 -2.92
C VAL A 39 1.51 -7.98 -1.64
N VAL A 40 1.12 -9.24 -1.77
CA VAL A 40 1.00 -10.18 -0.65
C VAL A 40 2.01 -11.32 -0.78
N ASN A 41 2.12 -12.13 0.27
CA ASN A 41 3.09 -13.21 0.38
C ASN A 41 4.56 -12.74 0.47
N LEU A 42 4.81 -11.58 1.12
CA LEU A 42 6.13 -10.95 1.20
C LEU A 42 7.20 -11.76 1.98
N ALA A 43 6.78 -12.79 2.73
CA ALA A 43 7.70 -13.69 3.42
C ALA A 43 8.27 -14.79 2.50
N ALA A 44 7.64 -15.03 1.36
CA ALA A 44 8.09 -15.97 0.34
C ALA A 44 9.10 -15.30 -0.62
N PRO A 45 9.82 -16.08 -1.45
CA PRO A 45 10.60 -15.56 -2.55
C PRO A 45 9.79 -14.63 -3.46
N VAL A 46 10.46 -13.67 -4.10
CA VAL A 46 9.81 -12.60 -4.90
C VAL A 46 8.98 -13.18 -6.04
N GLU A 47 9.40 -14.31 -6.59
CA GLU A 47 8.76 -15.02 -7.69
C GLU A 47 7.38 -15.59 -7.29
N GLU A 48 7.12 -15.76 -5.99
CA GLU A 48 5.87 -16.26 -5.43
C GLU A 48 4.96 -15.16 -4.90
N TRP A 49 5.33 -13.89 -5.10
CA TRP A 49 4.51 -12.76 -4.69
C TRP A 49 3.27 -12.63 -5.56
N THR A 50 2.14 -12.31 -4.92
CA THR A 50 0.90 -12.03 -5.64
C THR A 50 0.65 -10.53 -5.64
N VAL A 51 0.47 -9.97 -6.84
CA VAL A 51 0.22 -8.55 -7.07
C VAL A 51 -1.26 -8.35 -7.40
N CYS A 52 -1.93 -7.44 -6.69
CA CYS A 52 -3.36 -7.18 -6.85
C CYS A 52 -3.73 -5.73 -6.47
N GLY A 53 -5.03 -5.41 -6.54
CA GLY A 53 -5.59 -4.16 -6.03
C GLY A 53 -6.71 -4.43 -5.03
N THR A 54 -6.78 -3.65 -3.96
CA THR A 54 -7.88 -3.68 -2.98
C THR A 54 -8.64 -2.36 -2.99
N VAL A 55 -9.93 -2.39 -2.66
CA VAL A 55 -10.78 -1.18 -2.61
C VAL A 55 -10.43 -0.33 -1.38
N LEU A 56 -10.15 0.96 -1.60
CA LEU A 56 -9.76 1.91 -0.54
C LEU A 56 -10.80 1.95 0.60
N THR A 57 -12.09 1.93 0.26
CA THR A 57 -13.19 2.04 1.23
C THR A 57 -13.26 0.87 2.20
N SER A 58 -12.74 -0.31 1.83
CA SER A 58 -12.68 -1.46 2.75
C SER A 58 -11.69 -1.28 3.89
N LEU A 59 -10.79 -0.29 3.80
CA LEU A 59 -9.85 0.06 4.86
C LEU A 59 -10.32 1.24 5.72
N MET A 60 -11.45 1.85 5.35
CA MET A 60 -11.96 3.05 6.00
C MET A 60 -12.89 2.72 7.17
N ASP A 61 -12.86 3.61 8.15
CA ASP A 61 -13.80 3.68 9.27
C ASP A 61 -14.26 5.13 9.46
N VAL A 62 -15.35 5.35 10.19
CA VAL A 62 -15.86 6.69 10.50
C VAL A 62 -15.39 7.11 11.88
N GLU A 63 -14.45 8.07 11.92
CA GLU A 63 -13.92 8.62 13.17
C GLU A 63 -14.37 10.07 13.38
N SER A 64 -14.60 10.47 14.64
CA SER A 64 -14.79 11.88 14.99
C SER A 64 -13.44 12.58 15.10
N ARG A 65 -13.22 13.60 14.27
CA ARG A 65 -12.01 14.44 14.29
C ARG A 65 -12.39 15.91 14.30
N TYR A 66 -11.91 16.63 15.33
CA TYR A 66 -12.23 18.04 15.55
C TYR A 66 -13.75 18.29 15.56
N GLY A 67 -14.50 17.41 16.22
CA GLY A 67 -15.96 17.51 16.35
C GLY A 67 -16.77 17.16 15.11
N LYS A 68 -16.16 16.61 14.04
CA LYS A 68 -16.86 16.17 12.82
C LYS A 68 -16.53 14.71 12.50
N PHE A 69 -17.55 13.94 12.11
CA PHE A 69 -17.36 12.58 11.62
C PHE A 69 -16.75 12.60 10.21
N LYS A 70 -15.64 11.87 10.03
CA LYS A 70 -14.90 11.80 8.77
C LYS A 70 -14.53 10.34 8.46
N PRO A 71 -14.67 9.88 7.21
CA PRO A 71 -14.10 8.60 6.79
C PRO A 71 -12.58 8.72 6.79
N VAL A 72 -11.91 7.78 7.46
CA VAL A 72 -10.45 7.73 7.58
C VAL A 72 -9.97 6.28 7.54
N ASN A 73 -8.76 6.05 7.06
CA ASN A 73 -8.16 4.71 7.14
C ASN A 73 -7.89 4.35 8.60
N ARG A 74 -8.40 3.19 9.02
CA ARG A 74 -8.18 2.68 10.38
C ARG A 74 -6.69 2.43 10.60
N LYS A 75 -6.15 2.90 11.72
CA LYS A 75 -4.78 2.60 12.12
C LYS A 75 -4.68 1.17 12.65
N ALA A 76 -3.79 0.36 12.07
CA ALA A 76 -3.40 -0.91 12.66
C ALA A 76 -2.38 -0.65 13.77
N MET A 77 -2.71 -1.06 15.01
CA MET A 77 -1.89 -0.91 16.20
C MET A 77 -1.37 -2.28 16.64
N VAL A 78 -0.30 -2.31 17.45
CA VAL A 78 0.26 -3.50 18.10
C VAL A 78 0.03 -3.41 19.60
#